data_AF-A0AB40CZ97-F1
#
_entry.id   AF-A0AB40CZ97-F1
#
_cell.length_a   1.000
_cell.length_b   1.000
_cell.length_c   1.000
_cell.angle_alpha   90.00
_cell.angle_beta   90.00
_cell.angle_gamma   90.00
#
_symmetry.space_group_name_H-M   'P 1'
#
loop_
_entity.id
_entity.type
_entity.pdbx_description
1 polymer ?
#
loop_
_entity_poly.entity_id
_entity_poly.type
_entity_poly.pdbx_seq_one_letter_code
_entity_poly.pdbx_strand_id
1 'polypeptide(L)'
;MMKMMLIFVCLLFPSFVLSSEHNLTIDEDFEIEKQLKLLNKPAIKTIVENGDIFDCVDINKQPALDHPSLRDHQIQVDPKLNGDKNPRLMAGWTDPKSTNWWFVYGPNQKIVGYWPGKIFTTLIQYATRVEFGGIVGYRGDAAMDVVLPPMGSGHCPEEGFGFSARNNLTVNEEDLELERQLKLLNKPAIKTIVENGDIFDCVDIYKQPAFDHPSLKDHKLQLRPRAYPEGLFDNISSSSSRRTQTVNIGLKNGGCPKGTVPIKRVTKDDLLRMRTSSLKPYSSSKAQDVDNVNRKWAIYHTPYASDERKRHQYFGGAALINIYALPQLTSTQFSSSLIWVVNDESNCQSNHIAVGWTVSPQTYGDKNTRLLTSWTADNHEKTGCIDMRCPGFVQVSQIVTLGGAYNPVSVYNGTQRSIEIYIFRDPMTLNWWFAYGQNRTLVGYWPSKIFTGLSDHASRLDFGGTVGNLQSDDMPPMGSGHLPKEGLGKACHFIQVRHLNSDNQFIDLSADDVSPKLTSSTCCYDLGPYDQSGTNYANMFYFGGPGGSQNC
;
A
#
# COMPACT_ATOMS: atom_id res chain seq x y z
N MET A 1 73.55 21.40 -54.94
CA MET A 1 74.27 22.15 -53.89
C MET A 1 73.73 21.67 -52.55
N MET A 2 74.62 21.12 -51.70
CA MET A 2 74.58 20.91 -50.23
C MET A 2 73.21 20.73 -49.54
N LYS A 3 72.88 19.55 -49.00
CA LYS A 3 73.35 18.84 -47.76
C LYS A 3 72.44 19.09 -46.56
N MET A 4 71.87 17.97 -46.05
CA MET A 4 71.78 17.52 -44.62
C MET A 4 71.01 18.42 -43.61
N MET A 5 70.41 17.96 -42.52
CA MET A 5 70.39 16.67 -41.79
C MET A 5 69.25 16.74 -40.75
N LEU A 6 68.50 15.63 -40.56
CA LEU A 6 68.26 14.87 -39.30
C LEU A 6 67.89 15.65 -37.99
N ILE A 7 67.04 15.20 -37.06
CA ILE A 7 66.55 13.87 -36.68
C ILE A 7 65.34 14.01 -35.73
N PHE A 8 64.48 12.99 -35.78
CA PHE A 8 63.54 12.41 -34.82
C PHE A 8 63.64 12.76 -33.31
N VAL A 9 62.49 12.72 -32.60
CA VAL A 9 62.19 11.66 -31.61
C VAL A 9 60.67 11.46 -31.48
N CYS A 10 60.24 10.21 -31.64
CA CYS A 10 58.91 9.66 -31.36
C CYS A 10 58.61 9.61 -29.86
N LEU A 11 57.34 9.74 -29.49
CA LEU A 11 56.75 8.87 -28.47
C LEU A 11 55.44 8.26 -28.99
N LEU A 12 55.55 6.96 -29.26
CA LEU A 12 54.55 5.91 -29.48
C LEU A 12 53.76 5.66 -28.17
N PHE A 13 52.56 5.09 -28.04
CA PHE A 13 51.49 4.41 -28.80
C PHE A 13 50.31 4.29 -27.75
N PRO A 14 49.23 3.51 -27.95
CA PRO A 14 48.19 3.47 -28.99
C PRO A 14 46.77 3.56 -28.37
N SER A 15 45.71 3.69 -29.17
CA SER A 15 44.60 2.70 -29.16
C SER A 15 43.64 2.93 -30.33
N PHE A 16 43.38 1.83 -31.02
CA PHE A 16 42.41 1.63 -32.10
C PHE A 16 41.07 2.34 -31.91
N VAL A 17 40.61 3.03 -32.95
CA VAL A 17 39.17 3.19 -33.23
C VAL A 17 38.93 2.50 -34.57
N LEU A 18 38.32 1.32 -34.53
CA LEU A 18 37.61 0.76 -35.67
C LEU A 18 36.30 1.56 -35.77
N SER A 19 36.25 2.55 -36.65
CA SER A 19 35.00 3.03 -37.22
C SER A 19 34.89 2.39 -38.61
N SER A 20 33.77 1.75 -38.92
CA SER A 20 33.48 1.34 -40.29
C SER A 20 33.11 2.58 -41.08
N GLU A 21 34.07 3.17 -41.79
CA GLU A 21 33.78 4.18 -42.80
C GLU A 21 33.05 3.51 -43.97
N HIS A 22 31.72 3.59 -43.97
CA HIS A 22 30.94 3.41 -45.19
C HIS A 22 31.16 4.66 -46.06
N ASN A 23 31.96 4.54 -47.12
CA ASN A 23 32.05 5.58 -48.14
C ASN A 23 30.74 5.60 -48.94
N LEU A 24 29.90 6.60 -48.69
CA LEU A 24 28.66 6.84 -49.43
C LEU A 24 28.95 7.16 -50.90
N THR A 25 28.08 6.71 -51.80
CA THR A 25 28.15 7.11 -53.21
C THR A 25 27.63 8.55 -53.37
N ILE A 26 28.05 9.26 -54.43
CA ILE A 26 27.65 10.66 -54.69
C ILE A 26 26.11 10.81 -54.74
N ASP A 27 25.40 9.81 -55.26
CA ASP A 27 23.94 9.83 -55.35
C ASP A 27 23.27 9.63 -53.98
N GLU A 28 23.85 8.79 -53.12
CA GLU A 28 23.39 8.61 -51.74
C GLU A 28 23.66 9.86 -50.88
N ASP A 29 24.84 10.47 -51.03
CA ASP A 29 25.16 11.75 -50.38
C ASP A 29 24.22 12.86 -50.84
N PHE A 30 23.87 12.91 -52.13
CA PHE A 30 22.93 13.89 -52.66
C PHE A 30 21.50 13.69 -52.12
N GLU A 31 21.02 12.44 -52.02
CA GLU A 31 19.70 12.17 -51.46
C GLU A 31 19.67 12.38 -49.94
N ILE A 32 20.75 12.09 -49.22
CA ILE A 32 20.92 12.43 -47.81
C ILE A 32 20.91 13.94 -47.62
N GLU A 33 21.66 14.70 -48.41
CA GLU A 33 21.64 16.18 -48.36
C GLU A 33 20.23 16.73 -48.61
N LYS A 34 19.51 16.15 -49.57
CA LYS A 34 18.15 16.56 -49.90
C LYS A 34 17.18 16.26 -48.75
N GLN A 35 17.31 15.12 -48.09
CA GLN A 35 16.52 14.80 -46.90
C GLN A 35 16.89 15.67 -45.70
N LEU A 36 18.18 15.94 -45.49
CA LEU A 36 18.66 16.85 -44.45
C LEU A 36 18.15 18.27 -44.67
N LYS A 37 18.10 18.77 -45.92
CA LYS A 37 17.49 20.07 -46.25
C LYS A 37 15.97 20.08 -46.02
N LEU A 38 15.30 18.93 -46.09
CA LEU A 38 13.88 18.81 -45.81
C LEU A 38 13.58 18.83 -44.30
N LEU A 39 14.43 18.14 -43.52
CA LEU A 39 14.30 18.00 -42.06
C LEU A 39 14.83 19.22 -41.29
N ASN A 40 15.97 19.77 -41.71
CA ASN A 40 16.60 20.92 -41.07
C ASN A 40 16.04 22.21 -41.65
N LYS A 41 15.02 22.75 -40.97
CA LYS A 41 14.39 24.01 -41.35
C LYS A 41 15.27 25.21 -40.94
N PRO A 42 15.14 26.36 -41.62
CA PRO A 42 15.90 27.55 -41.25
C PRO A 42 15.66 27.93 -39.78
N ALA A 43 16.72 27.87 -38.98
CA ALA A 43 16.67 28.21 -37.58
C ALA A 43 16.48 29.73 -37.40
N ILE A 44 15.54 30.11 -36.54
CA ILE A 44 15.42 31.48 -36.02
C ILE A 44 16.49 31.71 -34.95
N LYS A 45 16.82 30.66 -34.19
CA LYS A 45 17.84 30.68 -33.14
C LYS A 45 18.37 29.27 -32.91
N THR A 46 19.67 29.12 -32.74
CA THR A 46 20.30 27.85 -32.38
C THR A 46 20.75 27.88 -30.92
N ILE A 47 20.51 26.79 -30.19
CA ILE A 47 20.91 26.58 -28.80
C ILE A 47 21.80 25.35 -28.76
N VAL A 48 22.95 25.45 -28.08
CA VAL A 48 23.84 24.31 -27.86
C VAL A 48 23.86 24.00 -26.37
N GLU A 49 23.48 22.78 -26.00
CA GLU A 49 23.43 22.33 -24.62
C GLU A 49 23.87 20.87 -24.54
N ASN A 50 24.83 20.57 -23.66
CA ASN A 50 25.40 19.22 -23.47
C ASN A 50 25.94 18.52 -24.74
N GLY A 51 26.37 19.30 -25.75
CA GLY A 51 26.88 18.77 -27.02
C GLY A 51 25.81 18.57 -28.09
N ASP A 52 24.53 18.71 -27.73
CA ASP A 52 23.41 18.67 -28.68
C ASP A 52 23.11 20.08 -29.21
N ILE A 53 22.70 20.14 -30.48
CA ILE A 53 22.31 21.38 -31.17
C ILE A 53 20.80 21.38 -31.37
N PHE A 54 20.13 22.40 -30.82
CA PHE A 54 18.70 22.61 -30.93
C PHE A 54 18.42 23.86 -31.75
N ASP A 55 17.87 23.67 -32.96
CA ASP A 55 17.42 24.76 -33.81
C ASP A 55 15.96 25.12 -33.54
N CYS A 56 15.72 26.32 -33.02
CA CYS A 56 14.39 26.89 -32.86
C CYS A 56 13.85 27.34 -34.22
N VAL A 57 12.81 26.69 -34.71
CA VAL A 57 12.17 26.98 -36.00
C VAL A 57 10.82 27.69 -35.76
N ASP A 58 10.40 28.55 -36.70
CA ASP A 58 9.05 29.15 -36.66
C ASP A 58 7.98 28.05 -36.55
N ILE A 59 7.01 28.21 -35.64
CA ILE A 59 5.95 27.22 -35.42
C ILE A 59 5.16 26.91 -36.71
N ASN A 60 5.04 27.87 -37.63
CA ASN A 60 4.36 27.72 -38.90
C ASN A 60 5.26 27.19 -40.03
N LYS A 61 6.55 26.96 -39.77
CA LYS A 61 7.53 26.45 -40.74
C LYS A 61 8.19 25.15 -40.29
N GLN A 62 7.64 24.50 -39.26
CA GLN A 62 8.15 23.23 -38.74
C GLN A 62 8.06 22.11 -39.80
N PRO A 63 8.97 21.12 -39.78
CA PRO A 63 9.03 20.05 -40.77
C PRO A 63 7.71 19.28 -40.95
N ALA A 64 6.95 19.10 -39.86
CA ALA A 64 5.68 18.38 -39.90
C ALA A 64 4.68 18.97 -40.91
N LEU A 65 4.69 20.28 -41.15
CA LEU A 65 3.74 20.94 -42.06
C LEU A 65 4.04 20.71 -43.54
N ASP A 66 5.19 20.13 -43.90
CA ASP A 66 5.47 19.72 -45.28
C ASP A 66 4.64 18.49 -45.68
N HIS A 67 4.13 17.74 -44.70
CA HIS A 67 3.31 16.56 -44.96
C HIS A 67 2.03 16.97 -45.72
N PRO A 68 1.68 16.29 -46.84
CA PRO A 68 0.55 16.69 -47.68
C PRO A 68 -0.77 16.87 -46.92
N SER A 69 -1.06 15.99 -45.96
CA SER A 69 -2.28 16.06 -45.14
C SER A 69 -2.31 17.24 -44.16
N LEU A 70 -1.19 17.90 -43.90
CA LEU A 70 -1.05 18.99 -42.92
C LEU A 70 -0.93 20.38 -43.54
N ARG A 71 -0.88 20.51 -44.88
CA ARG A 71 -0.66 21.79 -45.58
C ARG A 71 -1.66 22.90 -45.22
N ASP A 72 -2.92 22.54 -45.00
CA ASP A 72 -3.99 23.49 -44.60
C ASP A 72 -4.37 23.35 -43.12
N HIS A 73 -3.51 22.74 -42.29
CA HIS A 73 -3.80 22.57 -40.86
C HIS A 73 -3.70 23.90 -40.11
N GLN A 74 -4.74 24.26 -39.35
CA GLN A 74 -4.64 25.38 -38.41
C GLN A 74 -3.99 24.93 -37.11
N ILE A 75 -2.87 25.57 -36.76
CA ILE A 75 -2.14 25.29 -35.52
C ILE A 75 -2.96 25.78 -34.33
N GLN A 76 -3.26 24.87 -33.40
CA GLN A 76 -3.89 25.16 -32.12
C GLN A 76 -2.83 25.62 -31.11
N VAL A 77 -3.10 26.72 -30.37
CA VAL A 77 -2.18 27.33 -29.39
C VAL A 77 -2.92 27.58 -28.06
N ASP A 78 -2.34 27.19 -26.93
CA ASP A 78 -2.92 27.38 -25.59
C ASP A 78 -2.38 28.68 -24.92
N PRO A 79 -3.25 29.62 -24.49
CA PRO A 79 -2.85 30.90 -23.92
C PRO A 79 -2.51 30.91 -22.41
N LYS A 80 -2.47 29.79 -21.66
CA LYS A 80 -2.17 29.82 -20.21
C LYS A 80 -1.07 28.84 -19.79
N LEU A 81 0.17 29.33 -19.68
CA LEU A 81 1.34 28.55 -19.26
C LEU A 81 1.95 29.11 -17.96
N ASN A 82 1.94 28.35 -16.85
CA ASN A 82 2.94 28.42 -15.76
C ASN A 82 2.88 27.26 -14.72
N GLY A 83 4.04 26.62 -14.46
CA GLY A 83 4.61 26.33 -13.12
C GLY A 83 4.36 25.00 -12.39
N ASP A 84 5.18 23.94 -12.61
CA ASP A 84 5.66 22.95 -11.60
C ASP A 84 6.73 22.00 -12.23
N LYS A 85 7.64 21.42 -11.42
CA LYS A 85 8.86 20.65 -11.77
C LYS A 85 8.80 19.14 -11.46
N ASN A 86 7.64 18.50 -11.51
CA ASN A 86 7.58 17.03 -11.44
C ASN A 86 7.60 16.42 -12.85
N PRO A 87 8.41 15.39 -13.16
CA PRO A 87 8.36 14.74 -14.47
C PRO A 87 7.23 13.70 -14.50
N ARG A 88 6.36 13.80 -15.51
CA ARG A 88 5.40 12.77 -15.93
C ARG A 88 5.32 12.80 -17.44
N LEU A 89 5.43 11.66 -18.12
CA LEU A 89 5.29 11.56 -19.57
C LEU A 89 3.91 10.93 -19.86
N MET A 90 2.99 11.69 -20.43
CA MET A 90 1.67 11.18 -20.81
C MET A 90 1.44 11.46 -22.29
N ALA A 91 1.42 10.40 -23.09
CA ALA A 91 0.90 10.45 -24.44
C ALA A 91 -0.55 9.95 -24.40
N GLY A 92 -1.48 10.76 -24.90
CA GLY A 92 -2.67 10.22 -25.53
C GLY A 92 -4.00 10.35 -24.79
N TRP A 93 -4.53 11.57 -24.81
CA TRP A 93 -5.97 11.77 -24.81
C TRP A 93 -6.39 12.33 -26.18
N THR A 94 -7.45 11.76 -26.75
CA THR A 94 -8.13 12.30 -27.94
C THR A 94 -9.03 13.44 -27.52
N ASP A 95 -8.85 14.63 -28.10
CA ASP A 95 -9.84 15.70 -27.97
C ASP A 95 -11.08 15.31 -28.79
N PRO A 96 -12.25 15.06 -28.18
CA PRO A 96 -13.45 14.62 -28.89
C PRO A 96 -13.97 15.64 -29.91
N LYS A 97 -13.57 16.92 -29.79
CA LYS A 97 -14.00 17.99 -30.70
C LYS A 97 -13.08 18.13 -31.91
N SER A 98 -11.77 18.01 -31.72
CA SER A 98 -10.78 18.19 -32.80
C SER A 98 -10.21 16.89 -33.35
N THR A 99 -10.49 15.74 -32.72
CA THR A 99 -9.93 14.41 -33.02
C THR A 99 -8.39 14.32 -32.88
N ASN A 100 -7.76 15.35 -32.31
CA ASN A 100 -6.32 15.43 -32.14
C ASN A 100 -5.85 14.62 -30.93
N TRP A 101 -4.67 14.01 -31.06
CA TRP A 101 -3.98 13.33 -29.98
C TRP A 101 -2.96 14.24 -29.34
N TRP A 102 -3.17 14.63 -28.09
CA TRP A 102 -2.25 15.54 -27.41
C TRP A 102 -1.11 14.80 -26.71
N PHE A 103 0.10 15.32 -26.88
CA PHE A 103 1.26 14.98 -26.08
C PHE A 103 1.41 16.01 -24.96
N VAL A 104 1.29 15.53 -23.72
CA VAL A 104 1.40 16.38 -22.53
C VAL A 104 2.53 15.89 -21.63
N TYR A 105 3.27 16.85 -21.10
CA TYR A 105 4.41 16.60 -20.25
C TYR A 105 4.21 17.30 -18.90
N GLY A 106 4.57 16.61 -17.84
CA GLY A 106 4.52 17.10 -16.47
C GLY A 106 3.11 17.08 -15.84
N PRO A 107 3.03 17.31 -14.52
CA PRO A 107 1.82 17.22 -13.70
C PRO A 107 0.76 18.26 -14.06
N ASN A 108 1.16 19.39 -14.66
CA ASN A 108 0.26 20.44 -15.10
C ASN A 108 -0.33 20.16 -16.49
N GLN A 109 -0.10 18.97 -17.03
CA GLN A 109 -0.47 18.60 -18.40
C GLN A 109 0.02 19.64 -19.41
N LYS A 110 1.29 20.07 -19.28
CA LYS A 110 1.85 21.05 -20.21
C LYS A 110 1.83 20.42 -21.60
N ILE A 111 1.03 20.99 -22.48
CA ILE A 111 0.97 20.55 -23.87
C ILE A 111 2.35 20.80 -24.49
N VAL A 112 2.98 19.72 -24.95
CA VAL A 112 4.23 19.76 -25.70
C VAL A 112 3.92 19.84 -27.19
N GLY A 113 2.89 19.11 -27.62
CA GLY A 113 2.46 19.09 -29.02
C GLY A 113 1.24 18.19 -29.17
N TYR A 114 0.85 17.95 -30.41
CA TYR A 114 -0.23 17.02 -30.73
C TYR A 114 -0.04 16.45 -32.12
N TRP A 115 -0.65 15.28 -32.33
CA TRP A 115 -0.83 14.71 -33.65
C TRP A 115 -2.25 15.04 -34.15
N PRO A 116 -2.38 15.70 -35.31
CA PRO A 116 -3.68 16.01 -35.88
C PRO A 116 -4.49 14.74 -36.18
N GLY A 117 -5.77 14.70 -35.83
CA GLY A 117 -6.61 13.51 -36.09
C GLY A 117 -6.61 13.07 -37.56
N LYS A 118 -6.50 14.04 -38.48
CA LYS A 118 -6.47 13.83 -39.94
C LYS A 118 -5.26 13.06 -40.48
N ILE A 119 -4.20 12.84 -39.69
CA ILE A 119 -3.08 11.98 -40.10
C ILE A 119 -3.29 10.52 -39.72
N PHE A 120 -4.33 10.21 -38.94
CA PHE A 120 -4.67 8.86 -38.53
C PHE A 120 -5.84 8.32 -39.34
N THR A 121 -5.77 7.04 -39.70
CA THR A 121 -6.90 6.32 -40.34
C THR A 121 -7.73 5.56 -39.31
N THR A 122 -7.10 5.01 -38.27
CA THR A 122 -7.74 4.13 -37.26
C THR A 122 -7.71 4.68 -35.83
N LEU A 123 -6.87 5.68 -35.55
CA LEU A 123 -6.77 6.31 -34.23
C LEU A 123 -7.66 7.56 -34.06
N ILE A 124 -8.54 7.86 -35.01
CA ILE A 124 -9.29 9.13 -35.04
C ILE A 124 -10.22 9.31 -33.83
N GLN A 125 -10.87 8.23 -33.37
CA GLN A 125 -11.87 8.31 -32.29
C GLN A 125 -11.33 7.82 -30.94
N TYR A 126 -10.62 6.69 -30.92
CA TYR A 126 -10.06 6.08 -29.72
C TYR A 126 -8.89 5.15 -30.08
N ALA A 127 -8.03 4.85 -29.11
CA ALA A 127 -7.08 3.75 -29.23
C ALA A 127 -7.72 2.44 -28.76
N THR A 128 -7.52 1.36 -29.51
CA THR A 128 -7.93 0.00 -29.13
C THR A 128 -6.93 -0.68 -28.20
N ARG A 129 -5.68 -0.20 -28.17
CA ARG A 129 -4.61 -0.69 -27.30
C ARG A 129 -3.66 0.46 -26.97
N VAL A 130 -3.19 0.51 -25.73
CA VAL A 130 -2.14 1.42 -25.27
C VAL A 130 -1.03 0.57 -24.69
N GLU A 131 0.19 0.75 -25.18
CA GLU A 131 1.37 -0.03 -24.77
C GLU A 131 2.40 0.92 -24.16
N PHE A 132 3.03 0.47 -23.08
CA PHE A 132 4.13 1.18 -22.41
C PHE A 132 5.33 0.24 -22.35
N GLY A 133 6.46 0.68 -22.91
CA GLY A 133 7.67 -0.13 -22.98
C GLY A 133 8.71 0.44 -23.95
N GLY A 134 9.87 -0.22 -24.03
CA GLY A 134 10.87 0.01 -25.07
C GLY A 134 10.73 -1.02 -26.19
N ILE A 135 11.27 -0.71 -27.37
CA ILE A 135 11.45 -1.69 -28.45
C ILE A 135 12.95 -1.86 -28.70
N VAL A 136 13.40 -3.10 -28.86
CA VAL A 136 14.73 -3.41 -29.39
C VAL A 136 14.51 -4.12 -30.72
N GLY A 137 15.21 -3.67 -31.75
CA GLY A 137 15.06 -4.19 -33.09
C GLY A 137 16.32 -3.98 -33.90
N TYR A 138 16.50 -4.81 -34.91
CA TYR A 138 17.57 -4.71 -35.91
C TYR A 138 16.95 -4.39 -37.28
N ARG A 139 17.67 -3.69 -38.15
CA ARG A 139 17.20 -3.37 -39.50
C ARG A 139 18.09 -4.07 -40.53
N GLY A 140 17.61 -5.18 -41.10
CA GLY A 140 18.29 -5.96 -42.15
C GLY A 140 18.14 -7.48 -41.97
N ASP A 141 18.33 -8.24 -43.05
CA ASP A 141 18.40 -9.70 -43.06
C ASP A 141 19.72 -10.16 -42.40
N ALA A 142 19.78 -10.14 -41.07
CA ALA A 142 20.95 -10.61 -40.33
C ALA A 142 20.69 -11.97 -39.68
N ALA A 143 21.70 -12.84 -39.82
CA ALA A 143 21.73 -14.24 -39.43
C ALA A 143 21.51 -14.49 -37.93
N MET A 144 21.34 -15.78 -37.59
CA MET A 144 20.89 -16.38 -36.33
C MET A 144 21.72 -16.04 -35.06
N ASP A 145 22.75 -15.18 -35.13
CA ASP A 145 23.73 -14.91 -34.07
C ASP A 145 23.92 -13.43 -33.69
N VAL A 146 22.97 -12.54 -34.03
CA VAL A 146 23.06 -11.12 -33.59
C VAL A 146 22.56 -10.97 -32.14
N VAL A 147 23.45 -10.58 -31.23
CA VAL A 147 23.09 -10.19 -29.86
C VAL A 147 22.26 -8.91 -29.90
N LEU A 148 20.99 -9.01 -29.52
CA LEU A 148 20.11 -7.84 -29.43
C LEU A 148 20.62 -6.88 -28.33
N PRO A 149 20.53 -5.55 -28.54
CA PRO A 149 20.87 -4.60 -27.49
C PRO A 149 19.94 -4.80 -26.28
N PRO A 150 20.43 -4.56 -25.05
CA PRO A 150 19.59 -4.68 -23.86
C PRO A 150 18.41 -3.70 -23.92
N MET A 151 17.20 -4.21 -23.63
CA MET A 151 16.01 -3.38 -23.50
C MET A 151 15.90 -2.84 -22.08
N GLY A 152 15.65 -1.53 -21.92
CA GLY A 152 15.53 -0.91 -20.59
C GLY A 152 16.86 -0.98 -19.82
N SER A 153 16.87 -1.67 -18.67
CA SER A 153 18.07 -1.85 -17.84
C SER A 153 18.93 -3.06 -18.23
N GLY A 154 18.48 -3.89 -19.18
CA GLY A 154 19.18 -5.12 -19.53
C GLY A 154 19.03 -6.27 -18.53
N HIS A 155 18.13 -6.14 -17.54
CA HIS A 155 17.85 -7.14 -16.51
C HIS A 155 16.39 -7.62 -16.55
N CYS A 156 16.15 -8.87 -16.17
CA CYS A 156 14.81 -9.43 -16.10
C CYS A 156 14.03 -8.86 -14.89
N PRO A 157 12.71 -8.62 -15.00
CA PRO A 157 11.90 -8.10 -13.89
C PRO A 157 11.94 -8.95 -12.61
N GLU A 158 12.22 -10.24 -12.75
CA GLU A 158 12.26 -11.23 -11.66
C GLU A 158 13.52 -11.15 -10.80
N GLU A 159 14.56 -10.44 -11.27
CA GLU A 159 15.83 -10.24 -10.55
C GLU A 159 15.71 -9.22 -9.40
N GLY A 160 14.51 -8.65 -9.22
CA GLY A 160 14.18 -7.77 -8.10
C GLY A 160 14.18 -6.28 -8.47
N PHE A 161 13.51 -5.48 -7.63
CA PHE A 161 13.26 -4.06 -7.86
C PHE A 161 14.52 -3.18 -8.01
N GLY A 162 15.70 -3.68 -7.63
CA GLY A 162 16.99 -2.96 -7.74
C GLY A 162 17.59 -2.95 -9.15
N PHE A 163 17.14 -3.83 -10.05
CA PHE A 163 17.71 -3.98 -11.39
C PHE A 163 16.79 -3.45 -12.50
N SER A 164 15.64 -2.87 -12.15
CA SER A 164 14.83 -2.09 -13.08
C SER A 164 15.61 -0.87 -13.58
N ALA A 165 15.30 -0.39 -14.79
CA ALA A 165 15.82 0.86 -15.36
C ALA A 165 15.40 2.06 -14.51
N ARG A 166 16.10 2.27 -13.40
CA ARG A 166 16.09 3.50 -12.63
C ARG A 166 17.26 4.33 -13.10
N ASN A 167 17.00 5.62 -13.27
CA ASN A 167 18.08 6.60 -13.15
C ASN A 167 18.73 6.34 -11.78
N ASN A 168 20.03 6.04 -11.75
CA ASN A 168 20.80 6.04 -10.50
C ASN A 168 20.70 7.45 -9.93
N LEU A 169 19.77 7.64 -8.98
CA LEU A 169 19.55 8.91 -8.34
C LEU A 169 20.78 9.22 -7.47
N THR A 170 21.27 10.44 -7.55
CA THR A 170 22.26 10.93 -6.59
C THR A 170 21.65 10.94 -5.17
N VAL A 171 22.47 10.91 -4.11
CA VAL A 171 21.99 10.98 -2.71
C VAL A 171 20.99 12.13 -2.49
N ASN A 172 21.22 13.27 -3.16
CA ASN A 172 20.32 14.42 -3.12
C ASN A 172 18.96 14.16 -3.79
N GLU A 173 18.92 13.38 -4.86
CA GLU A 173 17.68 13.04 -5.57
C GLU A 173 16.86 11.97 -4.84
N GLU A 174 17.52 11.02 -4.16
CA GLU A 174 16.83 10.08 -3.28
C GLU A 174 16.15 10.79 -2.10
N ASP A 175 16.85 11.78 -1.51
CA ASP A 175 16.30 12.62 -0.46
C ASP A 175 15.11 13.47 -0.95
N LEU A 176 15.22 14.06 -2.14
CA LEU A 176 14.12 14.80 -2.76
C LEU A 176 12.90 13.91 -3.04
N GLU A 177 13.12 12.66 -3.44
CA GLU A 177 12.03 11.70 -3.67
C GLU A 177 11.37 11.28 -2.35
N LEU A 178 12.14 11.04 -1.29
CA LEU A 178 11.61 10.80 0.06
C LEU A 178 10.76 11.98 0.52
N GLU A 179 11.22 13.22 0.31
CA GLU A 179 10.47 14.42 0.66
C GLU A 179 9.16 14.57 -0.13
N ARG A 180 9.17 14.23 -1.43
CA ARG A 180 7.94 14.18 -2.25
C ARG A 180 6.95 13.16 -1.69
N GLN A 181 7.41 11.96 -1.35
CA GLN A 181 6.55 10.90 -0.79
C GLN A 181 5.98 11.30 0.57
N LEU A 182 6.79 11.91 1.44
CA LEU A 182 6.32 12.43 2.72
C LEU A 182 5.24 13.50 2.55
N LYS A 183 5.39 14.39 1.56
CA LYS A 183 4.39 15.43 1.28
C LYS A 183 3.05 14.86 0.78
N LEU A 184 3.06 13.69 0.14
CA LEU A 184 1.84 13.00 -0.29
C LEU A 184 1.13 12.32 0.88
N LEU A 185 1.89 11.65 1.75
CA LEU A 185 1.37 10.90 2.90
C LEU A 185 0.93 11.83 4.04
N ASN A 186 1.76 12.81 4.40
CA ASN A 186 1.46 13.76 5.46
C ASN A 186 0.61 14.90 4.91
N LYS A 187 -0.70 14.81 5.17
CA LYS A 187 -1.67 15.84 4.80
C LYS A 187 -1.44 17.13 5.61
N PRO A 188 -1.83 18.30 5.07
CA PRO A 188 -1.70 19.56 5.80
C PRO A 188 -2.38 19.51 7.16
N ALA A 189 -1.60 19.72 8.22
CA ALA A 189 -2.07 19.70 9.60
C ALA A 189 -2.66 21.05 9.99
N ILE A 190 -3.86 21.03 10.59
CA ILE A 190 -4.47 22.21 11.23
C ILE A 190 -3.88 22.42 12.63
N LYS A 191 -3.58 21.31 13.32
CA LYS A 191 -2.95 21.28 14.64
C LYS A 191 -2.11 20.01 14.74
N THR A 192 -0.99 20.08 15.42
CA THR A 192 -0.17 18.90 15.75
C THR A 192 -0.23 18.64 17.25
N ILE A 193 -0.36 17.39 17.64
CA ILE A 193 -0.42 16.92 19.02
C ILE A 193 0.62 15.83 19.22
N VAL A 194 1.37 15.90 20.32
CA VAL A 194 2.34 14.85 20.70
C VAL A 194 1.77 14.08 21.88
N GLU A 195 1.67 12.77 21.76
CA GLU A 195 1.13 11.89 22.80
C GLU A 195 1.90 10.55 22.77
N ASN A 196 2.37 10.09 23.93
CA ASN A 196 3.13 8.83 24.06
C ASN A 196 4.34 8.70 23.09
N GLY A 197 5.01 9.81 22.76
CA GLY A 197 6.15 9.84 21.84
C GLY A 197 5.77 9.85 20.35
N ASP A 198 4.48 9.72 20.03
CA ASP A 198 3.97 9.84 18.67
C ASP A 198 3.55 11.28 18.35
N ILE A 199 3.70 11.67 17.09
CA ILE A 199 3.21 12.94 16.56
C ILE A 199 1.95 12.66 15.74
N PHE A 200 0.82 13.28 16.12
CA PHE A 200 -0.44 13.22 15.41
C PHE A 200 -0.80 14.57 14.80
N ASP A 201 -1.07 14.57 13.51
CA ASP A 201 -1.57 15.71 12.77
C ASP A 201 -3.10 15.67 12.70
N CYS A 202 -3.73 16.72 13.19
CA CYS A 202 -5.16 16.94 13.01
C CYS A 202 -5.41 17.41 11.59
N VAL A 203 -5.88 16.49 10.76
CA VAL A 203 -6.13 16.70 9.33
C VAL A 203 -7.62 16.96 9.13
N ASP A 204 -7.97 17.90 8.26
CA ASP A 204 -9.34 18.14 7.84
C ASP A 204 -10.01 16.82 7.41
N ILE A 205 -11.20 16.54 7.95
CA ILE A 205 -11.89 15.27 7.73
C ILE A 205 -12.17 14.99 6.25
N TYR A 206 -12.25 16.00 5.39
CA TYR A 206 -12.43 15.86 3.93
C TYR A 206 -11.12 15.76 3.15
N LYS A 207 -9.96 15.97 3.80
CA LYS A 207 -8.62 15.93 3.18
C LYS A 207 -7.75 14.77 3.68
N GLN A 208 -8.33 13.86 4.47
CA GLN A 208 -7.64 12.69 4.98
C GLN A 208 -7.22 11.72 3.85
N PRO A 209 -6.19 10.87 4.07
CA PRO A 209 -5.64 9.95 3.07
C PRO A 209 -6.66 9.05 2.38
N ALA A 210 -7.78 8.73 3.04
CA ALA A 210 -8.86 7.92 2.49
C ALA A 210 -9.29 8.36 1.08
N PHE A 211 -9.36 9.67 0.84
CA PHE A 211 -9.89 10.25 -0.40
C PHE A 211 -8.88 10.32 -1.55
N ASP A 212 -7.62 9.95 -1.32
CA ASP A 212 -6.68 9.73 -2.41
C ASP A 212 -6.94 8.40 -3.12
N HIS A 213 -7.76 7.50 -2.54
CA HIS A 213 -8.12 6.24 -3.16
C HIS A 213 -8.94 6.50 -4.43
N PRO A 214 -8.59 5.93 -5.60
CA PRO A 214 -9.28 6.21 -6.86
C PRO A 214 -10.80 5.99 -6.78
N SER A 215 -11.24 4.91 -6.13
CA SER A 215 -12.65 4.57 -5.95
C SER A 215 -13.41 5.46 -4.95
N LEU A 216 -12.71 6.33 -4.21
CA LEU A 216 -13.29 7.15 -3.13
C LEU A 216 -13.29 8.66 -3.42
N LYS A 217 -12.88 9.11 -4.61
CA LYS A 217 -12.83 10.55 -4.96
C LYS A 217 -14.16 11.27 -4.75
N ASP A 218 -15.27 10.63 -5.12
CA ASP A 218 -16.64 11.17 -4.97
C ASP A 218 -17.40 10.53 -3.80
N HIS A 219 -16.68 9.91 -2.86
CA HIS A 219 -17.31 9.21 -1.74
C HIS A 219 -17.94 10.20 -0.76
N LYS A 220 -19.23 10.02 -0.47
CA LYS A 220 -19.94 10.85 0.51
C LYS A 220 -19.57 10.43 1.92
N LEU A 221 -18.87 11.32 2.63
CA LEU A 221 -18.51 11.15 4.03
C LEU A 221 -19.73 10.82 4.89
N GLN A 222 -19.62 9.75 5.69
CA GLN A 222 -20.58 9.38 6.72
C GLN A 222 -19.95 9.62 8.09
N LEU A 223 -20.66 10.33 8.98
CA LEU A 223 -20.21 10.54 10.37
C LEU A 223 -20.71 9.46 11.33
N ARG A 224 -21.73 8.70 10.90
CA ARG A 224 -22.34 7.60 11.64
C ARG A 224 -22.93 6.57 10.68
N PRO A 225 -23.03 5.30 11.08
CA PRO A 225 -23.78 4.30 10.31
C PRO A 225 -25.26 4.69 10.25
N ARG A 226 -25.96 4.19 9.23
CA ARG A 226 -27.41 4.38 9.10
C ARG A 226 -28.19 3.43 9.98
N ALA A 227 -27.70 2.20 10.14
CA ALA A 227 -28.23 1.24 11.09
C ALA A 227 -27.11 0.80 12.04
N TYR A 228 -27.37 0.90 13.35
CA TYR A 228 -26.50 0.36 14.37
C TYR A 228 -26.90 -1.09 14.68
N PRO A 229 -25.95 -2.00 14.93
CA PRO A 229 -26.26 -3.30 15.49
C PRO A 229 -27.07 -3.21 16.78
N GLU A 230 -28.06 -4.08 16.92
CA GLU A 230 -28.73 -4.30 18.20
C GLU A 230 -27.69 -4.81 19.21
N GLY A 231 -27.78 -4.35 20.46
CA GLY A 231 -26.78 -4.70 21.47
C GLY A 231 -25.46 -3.93 21.40
N LEU A 232 -25.23 -3.08 20.39
CA LEU A 232 -23.96 -2.32 20.30
C LEU A 232 -23.78 -1.38 21.50
N PHE A 233 -24.83 -0.65 21.86
CA PHE A 233 -24.85 0.31 22.96
C PHE A 233 -25.61 -0.17 24.19
N ASP A 234 -26.08 -1.42 24.19
CA ASP A 234 -26.72 -1.96 25.38
C ASP A 234 -25.73 -1.85 26.53
N ASN A 235 -26.20 -1.27 27.63
CA ASN A 235 -25.42 -1.18 28.85
C ASN A 235 -25.12 -2.61 29.27
N ILE A 236 -23.94 -3.11 28.93
CA ILE A 236 -23.40 -4.32 29.53
C ILE A 236 -23.40 -4.00 31.02
N SER A 237 -24.37 -4.57 31.71
CA SER A 237 -24.70 -4.34 33.09
C SER A 237 -23.42 -4.06 33.86
N SER A 238 -23.42 -2.96 34.59
CA SER A 238 -22.50 -2.66 35.69
C SER A 238 -22.63 -3.70 36.82
N SER A 239 -22.85 -4.98 36.50
CA SER A 239 -22.78 -6.11 37.40
C SER A 239 -21.31 -6.52 37.53
N SER A 240 -20.62 -5.82 38.44
CA SER A 240 -19.76 -6.46 39.44
C SER A 240 -18.95 -7.68 38.95
N SER A 241 -17.87 -7.44 38.19
CA SER A 241 -16.62 -8.26 38.13
C SER A 241 -15.85 -8.24 36.79
N ARG A 242 -15.78 -7.11 36.05
CA ARG A 242 -14.70 -6.98 35.04
C ARG A 242 -13.34 -6.93 35.76
N ARG A 243 -12.68 -8.08 35.95
CA ARG A 243 -11.32 -8.16 36.53
C ARG A 243 -10.23 -7.53 35.65
N THR A 244 -10.55 -7.22 34.40
CA THR A 244 -9.68 -6.48 33.47
C THR A 244 -10.17 -5.04 33.31
N GLN A 245 -9.29 -4.06 33.47
CA GLN A 245 -9.62 -2.66 33.23
C GLN A 245 -9.54 -2.38 31.72
N THR A 246 -10.63 -1.92 31.11
CA THR A 246 -10.58 -1.54 29.69
C THR A 246 -9.73 -0.29 29.52
N VAL A 247 -8.80 -0.33 28.57
CA VAL A 247 -7.96 0.82 28.22
C VAL A 247 -8.52 1.45 26.97
N ASN A 248 -8.65 2.77 26.99
CA ASN A 248 -8.99 3.54 25.81
C ASN A 248 -7.71 4.09 25.18
N ILE A 249 -7.62 4.02 23.85
CA ILE A 249 -6.60 4.70 23.08
C ILE A 249 -7.14 6.03 22.55
N GLY A 250 -6.30 7.05 22.59
CA GLY A 250 -6.60 8.32 21.99
C GLY A 250 -5.89 9.50 22.63
N LEU A 251 -6.06 10.65 22.00
CA LEU A 251 -5.47 11.91 22.44
C LEU A 251 -6.14 12.44 23.70
N LYS A 252 -5.33 12.96 24.64
CA LYS A 252 -5.84 13.63 25.85
C LYS A 252 -6.41 15.02 25.51
N ASN A 253 -7.07 15.64 26.49
CA ASN A 253 -7.58 17.02 26.42
C ASN A 253 -8.55 17.31 25.26
N GLY A 254 -9.41 16.35 24.92
CA GLY A 254 -10.45 16.52 23.89
C GLY A 254 -9.99 16.27 22.45
N GLY A 255 -8.72 15.90 22.25
CA GLY A 255 -8.19 15.48 20.95
C GLY A 255 -8.10 16.59 19.90
N CYS A 256 -8.41 16.23 18.66
CA CYS A 256 -8.35 17.14 17.52
C CYS A 256 -9.55 18.10 17.44
N PRO A 257 -9.38 19.32 16.89
CA PRO A 257 -10.49 20.25 16.68
C PRO A 257 -11.65 19.64 15.89
N LYS A 258 -12.87 20.15 16.11
CA LYS A 258 -14.05 19.73 15.35
C LYS A 258 -13.81 19.87 13.84
N GLY A 259 -14.24 18.87 13.07
CA GLY A 259 -14.02 18.82 11.62
C GLY A 259 -12.65 18.27 11.21
N THR A 260 -11.85 17.78 12.17
CA THR A 260 -10.53 17.19 11.90
C THR A 260 -10.39 15.81 12.56
N VAL A 261 -9.43 15.01 12.08
CA VAL A 261 -9.11 13.68 12.62
C VAL A 261 -7.61 13.55 12.87
N PRO A 262 -7.17 12.89 13.95
CA PRO A 262 -5.76 12.67 14.22
C PRO A 262 -5.19 11.58 13.31
N ILE A 263 -4.14 11.92 12.57
CA ILE A 263 -3.39 11.01 11.71
C ILE A 263 -1.94 10.99 12.18
N LYS A 264 -1.39 9.80 12.45
CA LYS A 264 0.01 9.67 12.85
C LYS A 264 0.91 10.16 11.71
N ARG A 265 1.82 11.06 12.02
CA ARG A 265 2.79 11.59 11.05
C ARG A 265 3.78 10.51 10.63
N VAL A 266 4.02 10.41 9.32
CA VAL A 266 5.04 9.55 8.74
C VAL A 266 6.37 10.29 8.68
N THR A 267 7.46 9.65 9.09
CA THR A 267 8.84 10.17 9.05
C THR A 267 9.65 9.54 7.91
N LYS A 268 10.83 10.11 7.61
CA LYS A 268 11.77 9.51 6.63
C LYS A 268 12.12 8.07 7.03
N ASP A 269 12.37 7.82 8.31
CA ASP A 269 12.68 6.48 8.81
C ASP A 269 11.51 5.51 8.68
N ASP A 270 10.27 5.97 8.88
CA ASP A 270 9.09 5.16 8.61
C ASP A 270 9.04 4.73 7.14
N LEU A 271 9.28 5.66 6.20
CA LEU A 271 9.33 5.35 4.76
C LEU A 271 10.41 4.33 4.42
N LEU A 272 11.62 4.49 4.97
CA LEU A 272 12.72 3.55 4.74
C LEU A 272 12.39 2.15 5.26
N ARG A 273 11.77 2.05 6.44
CA ARG A 273 11.31 0.76 6.98
C ARG A 273 10.17 0.15 6.17
N MET A 274 9.24 0.96 5.66
CA MET A 274 8.17 0.47 4.77
C MET A 274 8.72 -0.06 3.44
N ARG A 275 9.73 0.59 2.85
CA ARG A 275 10.40 0.11 1.63
C ARG A 275 11.10 -1.23 1.80
N THR A 276 11.63 -1.48 3.00
CA THR A 276 12.37 -2.70 3.34
C THR A 276 11.48 -3.78 3.97
N SER A 277 10.21 -3.48 4.22
CA SER A 277 9.28 -4.39 4.88
C SER A 277 8.44 -5.18 3.87
N SER A 278 8.59 -6.50 3.89
CA SER A 278 7.67 -7.45 3.24
C SER A 278 6.53 -7.90 4.19
N LEU A 279 6.32 -7.21 5.32
CA LEU A 279 5.34 -7.65 6.32
C LEU A 279 3.91 -7.36 5.86
N LYS A 280 3.22 -8.42 5.46
CA LYS A 280 1.76 -8.44 5.34
C LYS A 280 1.19 -8.99 6.66
N PRO A 281 0.32 -8.26 7.40
CA PRO A 281 -0.22 -8.74 8.68
C PRO A 281 -1.05 -10.04 8.56
N TYR A 282 -1.52 -10.35 7.35
CA TYR A 282 -2.26 -11.56 7.03
C TYR A 282 -1.96 -11.95 5.57
N SER A 283 -1.76 -13.24 5.31
CA SER A 283 -1.74 -13.83 3.97
C SER A 283 -2.52 -15.13 4.06
N SER A 284 -3.53 -15.31 3.21
CA SER A 284 -4.35 -16.52 3.22
C SER A 284 -3.49 -17.78 3.02
N SER A 285 -3.98 -18.92 3.51
CA SER A 285 -3.22 -20.20 3.54
C SER A 285 -2.79 -20.74 2.17
N LYS A 286 -3.30 -20.19 1.06
CA LYS A 286 -2.88 -20.56 -0.30
C LYS A 286 -1.74 -19.69 -0.86
N ALA A 287 -1.42 -18.57 -0.20
CA ALA A 287 -0.33 -17.67 -0.58
C ALA A 287 0.92 -17.82 0.33
N GLN A 288 0.96 -18.87 1.18
CA GLN A 288 2.10 -19.17 2.04
C GLN A 288 3.39 -19.46 1.26
N ASP A 289 3.31 -19.88 -0.01
CA ASP A 289 4.48 -20.17 -0.84
C ASP A 289 5.18 -18.92 -1.44
N VAL A 290 4.63 -17.71 -1.26
CA VAL A 290 5.16 -16.49 -1.90
C VAL A 290 5.82 -15.52 -0.91
N ASP A 291 5.46 -15.58 0.37
CA ASP A 291 6.07 -14.75 1.42
C ASP A 291 7.16 -15.55 2.15
N ASN A 292 8.43 -15.18 2.02
CA ASN A 292 9.58 -15.73 2.77
C ASN A 292 9.51 -15.46 4.31
N VAL A 293 8.32 -15.33 4.90
CA VAL A 293 8.10 -15.00 6.30
C VAL A 293 7.62 -16.25 7.04
N ASN A 294 8.41 -16.72 8.00
CA ASN A 294 7.96 -17.79 8.89
C ASN A 294 6.89 -17.22 9.83
N ARG A 295 5.63 -17.64 9.65
CA ARG A 295 4.47 -17.16 10.43
C ARG A 295 3.81 -18.31 11.18
N LYS A 296 3.39 -18.05 12.43
CA LYS A 296 2.66 -19.00 13.27
C LYS A 296 1.37 -18.40 13.82
N TRP A 297 0.36 -19.23 13.98
CA TRP A 297 -1.00 -18.87 14.34
C TRP A 297 -1.47 -19.71 15.52
N ALA A 298 -2.17 -19.08 16.45
CA ALA A 298 -3.00 -19.74 17.46
C ALA A 298 -4.34 -18.98 17.49
N ILE A 299 -5.30 -19.46 16.69
CA ILE A 299 -6.57 -18.78 16.46
C ILE A 299 -7.75 -19.75 16.52
N TYR A 300 -8.92 -19.22 16.87
CA TYR A 300 -10.21 -19.84 16.56
C TYR A 300 -10.78 -19.18 15.30
N HIS A 301 -11.36 -19.99 14.41
CA HIS A 301 -12.08 -19.49 13.24
C HIS A 301 -13.49 -20.04 13.18
N THR A 302 -14.41 -19.27 12.61
CA THR A 302 -15.77 -19.75 12.38
C THR A 302 -15.84 -20.73 11.19
N PRO A 303 -16.84 -21.64 11.13
CA PRO A 303 -16.98 -22.62 10.06
C PRO A 303 -16.93 -21.99 8.67
N TYR A 304 -16.07 -22.54 7.84
CA TYR A 304 -15.97 -22.21 6.43
C TYR A 304 -16.42 -23.43 5.60
N ALA A 305 -17.47 -23.27 4.80
CA ALA A 305 -17.95 -24.32 3.91
C ALA A 305 -17.39 -24.13 2.49
N SER A 306 -16.87 -25.22 1.90
CA SER A 306 -16.46 -25.24 0.48
C SER A 306 -17.65 -25.05 -0.47
N ASP A 307 -18.81 -25.59 -0.08
CA ASP A 307 -20.10 -25.42 -0.77
C ASP A 307 -20.70 -24.05 -0.48
N GLU A 308 -20.83 -23.22 -1.53
CA GLU A 308 -21.41 -21.87 -1.46
C GLU A 308 -22.82 -21.85 -0.85
N ARG A 309 -23.62 -22.91 -1.05
CA ARG A 309 -25.00 -22.98 -0.52
C ARG A 309 -25.07 -23.20 0.99
N LYS A 310 -23.94 -23.54 1.62
CA LYS A 310 -23.82 -23.81 3.06
C LYS A 310 -22.86 -22.84 3.75
N ARG A 311 -22.38 -21.80 3.05
CA ARG A 311 -21.51 -20.79 3.67
C ARG A 311 -22.32 -19.96 4.64
N HIS A 312 -21.87 -19.96 5.88
CA HIS A 312 -22.35 -19.01 6.87
C HIS A 312 -21.90 -17.60 6.45
N GLN A 313 -22.82 -16.64 6.64
CA GLN A 313 -22.59 -15.25 6.32
C GLN A 313 -22.42 -14.50 7.62
N TYR A 314 -21.31 -13.78 7.75
CA TYR A 314 -21.01 -12.98 8.93
C TYR A 314 -20.98 -11.50 8.53
N PHE A 315 -21.59 -10.65 9.35
CA PHE A 315 -21.69 -9.21 9.08
C PHE A 315 -20.83 -8.38 10.04
N GLY A 316 -20.03 -9.04 10.88
CA GLY A 316 -19.23 -8.38 11.89
C GLY A 316 -18.67 -9.34 12.94
N GLY A 317 -17.68 -8.86 13.69
CA GLY A 317 -17.04 -9.56 14.78
C GLY A 317 -16.72 -8.59 15.92
N ALA A 318 -16.84 -9.07 17.16
CA ALA A 318 -16.53 -8.29 18.35
C ALA A 318 -15.90 -9.16 19.43
N ALA A 319 -14.98 -8.57 20.21
CA ALA A 319 -14.40 -9.23 21.38
C ALA A 319 -13.72 -8.21 22.32
N LEU A 320 -13.52 -8.63 23.56
CA LEU A 320 -12.53 -8.03 24.46
C LEU A 320 -11.21 -8.78 24.32
N ILE A 321 -10.15 -8.04 24.02
CA ILE A 321 -8.82 -8.57 23.77
C ILE A 321 -7.89 -8.10 24.88
N ASN A 322 -7.25 -9.03 25.57
CA ASN A 322 -6.23 -8.71 26.56
C ASN A 322 -4.95 -8.19 25.89
N ILE A 323 -4.28 -7.20 26.51
CA ILE A 323 -3.14 -6.50 25.90
C ILE A 323 -1.88 -6.64 26.74
N TYR A 324 -0.74 -6.97 26.12
CA TYR A 324 0.57 -7.09 26.78
C TYR A 324 1.66 -6.34 26.00
N ALA A 325 2.77 -6.03 26.69
CA ALA A 325 4.00 -5.55 26.07
C ALA A 325 4.98 -6.71 25.89
N LEU A 326 5.74 -6.67 24.79
CA LEU A 326 6.79 -7.63 24.48
C LEU A 326 8.09 -6.89 24.12
N PRO A 327 8.78 -6.27 25.11
CA PRO A 327 9.99 -5.46 24.87
C PRO A 327 11.19 -6.28 24.34
N GLN A 328 11.12 -7.61 24.40
CA GLN A 328 12.14 -8.53 23.93
C GLN A 328 12.17 -8.74 22.41
N LEU A 329 11.14 -8.31 21.65
CA LEU A 329 11.09 -8.50 20.20
C LEU A 329 12.26 -7.81 19.50
N THR A 330 12.82 -8.48 18.49
CA THR A 330 13.86 -7.93 17.61
C THR A 330 13.23 -7.12 16.46
N SER A 331 14.07 -6.46 15.65
CA SER A 331 13.61 -5.64 14.51
C SER A 331 12.82 -6.44 13.48
N THR A 332 13.13 -7.73 13.29
CA THR A 332 12.56 -8.60 12.25
C THR A 332 11.32 -9.36 12.69
N GLN A 333 10.98 -9.27 13.98
CA GLN A 333 9.91 -10.03 14.62
C GLN A 333 8.65 -9.19 14.78
N PHE A 334 7.50 -9.86 14.76
CA PHE A 334 6.22 -9.26 15.17
C PHE A 334 5.35 -10.24 15.94
N SER A 335 4.47 -9.69 16.77
CA SER A 335 3.46 -10.43 17.52
C SER A 335 2.19 -9.60 17.60
N SER A 336 1.07 -10.20 17.21
CA SER A 336 -0.22 -9.53 17.08
C SER A 336 -1.35 -10.36 17.67
N SER A 337 -2.39 -9.67 18.12
CA SER A 337 -3.65 -10.25 18.59
C SER A 337 -4.80 -9.51 17.93
N LEU A 338 -5.53 -10.17 17.03
CA LEU A 338 -6.45 -9.52 16.09
C LEU A 338 -7.79 -10.25 15.99
N ILE A 339 -8.80 -9.51 15.54
CA ILE A 339 -10.03 -10.02 14.95
C ILE A 339 -9.88 -9.83 13.43
N TRP A 340 -10.09 -10.90 12.66
CA TRP A 340 -10.15 -10.81 11.20
C TRP A 340 -11.57 -11.05 10.72
N VAL A 341 -12.00 -10.22 9.77
CA VAL A 341 -13.23 -10.37 9.00
C VAL A 341 -12.79 -10.69 7.58
N VAL A 342 -13.09 -11.89 7.10
CA VAL A 342 -12.51 -12.44 5.88
C VAL A 342 -13.60 -12.86 4.90
N ASN A 343 -13.40 -12.55 3.62
CA ASN A 343 -14.10 -13.21 2.53
C ASN A 343 -13.07 -13.93 1.66
N ASP A 344 -13.12 -15.27 1.69
CA ASP A 344 -12.27 -16.15 0.89
C ASP A 344 -12.98 -16.50 -0.43
N GLU A 345 -12.45 -16.03 -1.56
CA GLU A 345 -13.00 -16.33 -2.90
C GLU A 345 -12.27 -17.54 -3.54
N SER A 346 -12.89 -18.16 -4.55
CA SER A 346 -12.44 -19.42 -5.15
C SER A 346 -11.08 -19.35 -5.86
N ASN A 347 -10.61 -18.15 -6.25
CA ASN A 347 -9.42 -17.93 -7.08
C ASN A 347 -8.20 -17.40 -6.31
N CYS A 348 -8.03 -17.78 -5.03
CA CYS A 348 -6.96 -17.26 -4.14
C CYS A 348 -7.02 -15.75 -3.85
N GLN A 349 -8.04 -15.06 -4.36
CA GLN A 349 -8.38 -13.71 -3.98
C GLN A 349 -9.14 -13.77 -2.65
N SER A 350 -8.53 -13.25 -1.60
CA SER A 350 -9.18 -13.06 -0.31
C SER A 350 -9.08 -11.60 0.05
N ASN A 351 -10.20 -10.99 0.43
CA ASN A 351 -10.18 -9.67 1.05
C ASN A 351 -10.50 -9.80 2.53
N HIS A 352 -9.88 -8.94 3.32
CA HIS A 352 -10.05 -9.00 4.76
C HIS A 352 -9.86 -7.63 5.41
N ILE A 353 -10.43 -7.51 6.59
CA ILE A 353 -10.19 -6.44 7.55
C ILE A 353 -9.66 -7.09 8.83
N ALA A 354 -8.61 -6.55 9.43
CA ALA A 354 -8.05 -7.00 10.69
C ALA A 354 -7.92 -5.83 11.66
N VAL A 355 -8.37 -6.02 12.90
CA VAL A 355 -8.25 -4.99 13.95
C VAL A 355 -7.86 -5.63 15.28
N GLY A 356 -6.93 -5.00 15.99
CA GLY A 356 -6.49 -5.44 17.31
C GLY A 356 -5.21 -4.74 17.72
N TRP A 357 -4.28 -5.44 18.36
CA TRP A 357 -3.00 -4.86 18.75
C TRP A 357 -1.82 -5.62 18.18
N THR A 358 -0.70 -4.92 18.03
CA THR A 358 0.56 -5.51 17.57
C THR A 358 1.77 -4.90 18.26
N VAL A 359 2.84 -5.68 18.39
CA VAL A 359 4.21 -5.20 18.60
C VAL A 359 5.00 -5.54 17.34
N SER A 360 5.47 -4.52 16.61
CA SER A 360 6.20 -4.71 15.35
C SER A 360 7.23 -3.59 15.15
N PRO A 361 8.48 -3.82 15.55
CA PRO A 361 9.53 -2.81 15.42
C PRO A 361 9.86 -2.46 13.97
N GLN A 362 9.79 -3.41 13.04
CA GLN A 362 9.91 -3.09 11.61
C GLN A 362 8.84 -2.08 11.17
N THR A 363 7.59 -2.28 11.60
CA THR A 363 6.46 -1.45 11.15
C THR A 363 6.47 -0.07 11.81
N TYR A 364 6.74 0.02 13.12
CA TYR A 364 6.55 1.25 13.91
C TYR A 364 7.84 1.91 14.39
N GLY A 365 9.00 1.26 14.24
CA GLY A 365 10.29 1.79 14.69
C GLY A 365 10.53 1.67 16.20
N ASP A 366 9.61 1.07 16.93
CA ASP A 366 9.72 0.85 18.37
C ASP A 366 9.10 -0.49 18.80
N LYS A 367 9.20 -0.78 20.10
CA LYS A 367 8.66 -2.02 20.69
C LYS A 367 7.36 -1.79 21.47
N ASN A 368 6.68 -0.68 21.22
CA ASN A 368 5.44 -0.38 21.91
C ASN A 368 4.31 -1.25 21.36
N THR A 369 3.40 -1.67 22.25
CA THR A 369 2.14 -2.30 21.85
C THR A 369 1.22 -1.23 21.25
N ARG A 370 0.82 -1.41 20.00
CA ARG A 370 0.10 -0.39 19.22
C ARG A 370 -1.23 -0.92 18.72
N LEU A 371 -2.24 -0.04 18.62
CA LEU A 371 -3.49 -0.35 17.92
C LEU A 371 -3.15 -0.56 16.44
N LEU A 372 -3.52 -1.73 15.91
CA LEU A 372 -3.34 -2.09 14.52
C LEU A 372 -4.71 -2.14 13.83
N THR A 373 -4.78 -1.50 12.68
CA THR A 373 -5.80 -1.79 11.66
C THR A 373 -5.10 -2.21 10.38
N SER A 374 -5.60 -3.26 9.74
CA SER A 374 -5.12 -3.73 8.44
C SER A 374 -6.29 -4.07 7.55
N TRP A 375 -6.19 -3.82 6.26
CA TRP A 375 -7.17 -4.30 5.29
C TRP A 375 -6.52 -4.58 3.94
N THR A 376 -7.20 -5.36 3.10
CA THR A 376 -6.86 -5.54 1.69
C THR A 376 -8.07 -6.01 0.89
N ALA A 377 -8.12 -5.66 -0.40
CA ALA A 377 -9.11 -6.16 -1.35
C ALA A 377 -8.62 -7.39 -2.13
N ASP A 378 -7.33 -7.70 -2.10
CA ASP A 378 -6.69 -8.67 -2.98
C ASP A 378 -5.51 -9.39 -2.32
N ASN A 379 -5.65 -9.73 -1.04
CA ASN A 379 -4.63 -10.44 -0.25
C ASN A 379 -3.24 -9.76 -0.28
N HIS A 380 -3.22 -8.43 -0.30
CA HIS A 380 -2.02 -7.60 -0.39
C HIS A 380 -1.19 -7.82 -1.67
N GLU A 381 -1.82 -8.22 -2.78
CA GLU A 381 -1.15 -8.27 -4.08
C GLU A 381 -0.90 -6.86 -4.63
N LYS A 382 -1.94 -6.03 -4.72
CA LYS A 382 -1.85 -4.64 -5.20
C LYS A 382 -2.49 -3.66 -4.23
N THR A 383 -3.41 -4.11 -3.39
CA THR A 383 -4.20 -3.25 -2.50
C THR A 383 -3.98 -3.60 -1.04
N GLY A 384 -4.38 -2.67 -0.19
CA GLY A 384 -4.40 -2.87 1.25
C GLY A 384 -3.54 -1.89 1.99
N CYS A 385 -3.75 -1.83 3.29
CA CYS A 385 -3.16 -0.82 4.12
C CYS A 385 -3.01 -1.25 5.56
N ILE A 386 -2.01 -0.66 6.20
CA ILE A 386 -1.84 -0.66 7.66
C ILE A 386 -2.14 0.76 8.15
N ASP A 387 -3.03 0.86 9.13
CA ASP A 387 -3.47 2.11 9.74
C ASP A 387 -3.91 3.14 8.69
N MET A 388 -3.39 4.37 8.77
CA MET A 388 -3.68 5.47 7.86
C MET A 388 -2.52 5.76 6.89
N ARG A 389 -1.61 4.79 6.69
CA ARG A 389 -0.39 4.98 5.86
C ARG A 389 -0.66 4.97 4.36
N CYS A 390 -1.89 4.65 3.99
CA CYS A 390 -2.36 4.50 2.62
C CYS A 390 -3.86 4.79 2.57
N PRO A 391 -4.41 5.07 1.38
CA PRO A 391 -5.82 5.39 1.21
C PRO A 391 -6.72 4.17 1.42
N GLY A 392 -7.91 4.34 2.01
CA GLY A 392 -8.97 3.31 2.03
C GLY A 392 -9.85 3.31 3.29
N PHE A 393 -9.32 3.72 4.44
CA PHE A 393 -10.09 3.85 5.68
C PHE A 393 -10.49 5.31 5.92
N VAL A 394 -11.78 5.56 6.15
CA VAL A 394 -12.31 6.89 6.47
C VAL A 394 -12.45 7.02 7.98
N GLN A 395 -11.54 7.76 8.61
CA GLN A 395 -11.60 8.07 10.03
C GLN A 395 -12.60 9.20 10.30
N VAL A 396 -13.33 9.10 11.40
CA VAL A 396 -14.31 10.11 11.86
C VAL A 396 -14.08 10.55 13.31
N SER A 397 -13.38 9.75 14.11
CA SER A 397 -13.06 10.10 15.49
C SER A 397 -12.01 11.21 15.58
N GLN A 398 -12.26 12.20 16.44
CA GLN A 398 -11.31 13.26 16.81
C GLN A 398 -10.29 12.82 17.87
N ILE A 399 -10.50 11.64 18.48
CA ILE A 399 -9.79 11.23 19.69
C ILE A 399 -8.96 9.98 19.45
N VAL A 400 -9.54 8.95 18.82
CA VAL A 400 -8.90 7.63 18.67
C VAL A 400 -7.75 7.73 17.68
N THR A 401 -6.59 7.18 18.05
CA THR A 401 -5.35 7.24 17.27
C THR A 401 -4.98 5.87 16.70
N LEU A 402 -5.20 5.68 15.40
CA LEU A 402 -4.73 4.48 14.69
C LEU A 402 -3.20 4.43 14.66
N GLY A 403 -2.62 3.25 14.90
CA GLY A 403 -1.18 3.09 15.06
C GLY A 403 -0.61 3.67 16.35
N GLY A 404 -1.43 4.23 17.25
CA GLY A 404 -0.97 4.82 18.52
C GLY A 404 -0.48 3.77 19.54
N ALA A 405 0.40 4.18 20.44
CA ALA A 405 0.92 3.31 21.51
C ALA A 405 -0.04 3.21 22.71
N TYR A 406 -0.24 1.99 23.19
CA TYR A 406 -0.95 1.69 24.43
C TYR A 406 -0.05 1.95 25.65
N ASN A 407 -0.55 2.76 26.57
CA ASN A 407 0.05 2.92 27.89
C ASN A 407 -1.05 3.26 28.91
N PRO A 408 -1.28 2.43 29.94
CA PRO A 408 -0.57 1.19 30.30
C PRO A 408 -1.14 -0.08 29.62
N VAL A 409 -0.39 -1.19 29.72
CA VAL A 409 -0.78 -2.55 29.29
C VAL A 409 -0.88 -3.51 30.48
N SER A 410 -1.24 -4.79 30.25
CA SER A 410 -1.30 -5.79 31.33
C SER A 410 0.07 -6.14 31.89
N VAL A 411 0.08 -6.52 33.18
CA VAL A 411 1.27 -6.99 33.89
C VAL A 411 1.08 -8.47 34.24
N TYR A 412 2.11 -9.29 34.01
CA TYR A 412 2.09 -10.71 34.37
C TYR A 412 1.77 -10.88 35.86
N ASN A 413 0.77 -11.71 36.16
CA ASN A 413 0.26 -11.96 37.51
C ASN A 413 -0.11 -10.67 38.28
N GLY A 414 -0.50 -9.61 37.56
CA GLY A 414 -0.79 -8.30 38.10
C GLY A 414 -2.03 -7.67 37.48
N THR A 415 -2.04 -6.34 37.35
CA THR A 415 -3.17 -5.61 36.78
C THR A 415 -3.39 -6.01 35.32
N GLN A 416 -4.59 -6.46 35.00
CA GLN A 416 -4.98 -6.86 33.64
C GLN A 416 -5.68 -5.72 32.92
N ARG A 417 -5.32 -5.53 31.65
CA ARG A 417 -5.84 -4.50 30.75
C ARG A 417 -6.39 -5.15 29.49
N SER A 418 -7.50 -4.64 28.99
CA SER A 418 -8.11 -5.15 27.75
C SER A 418 -8.59 -4.02 26.87
N ILE A 419 -8.71 -4.29 25.57
CA ILE A 419 -9.33 -3.40 24.58
C ILE A 419 -10.60 -4.06 24.07
N GLU A 420 -11.54 -3.24 23.65
CA GLU A 420 -12.84 -3.72 23.18
C GLU A 420 -13.06 -3.24 21.76
N ILE A 421 -13.29 -4.18 20.84
CA ILE A 421 -13.33 -3.92 19.40
C ILE A 421 -14.65 -4.44 18.84
N TYR A 422 -15.23 -3.64 17.95
CA TYR A 422 -16.42 -3.96 17.18
C TYR A 422 -16.15 -3.64 15.71
N ILE A 423 -16.23 -4.66 14.86
CA ILE A 423 -16.23 -4.51 13.40
C ILE A 423 -17.61 -4.95 12.93
N PHE A 424 -18.33 -4.09 12.20
CA PHE A 424 -19.68 -4.41 11.74
C PHE A 424 -20.00 -3.75 10.41
N ARG A 425 -20.78 -4.42 9.57
CA ARG A 425 -21.28 -3.88 8.30
C ARG A 425 -22.61 -3.18 8.53
N ASP A 426 -22.72 -1.94 8.10
CA ASP A 426 -23.99 -1.22 8.08
C ASP A 426 -24.89 -1.79 6.95
N PRO A 427 -26.03 -2.42 7.24
CA PRO A 427 -26.86 -3.06 6.21
C PRO A 427 -27.46 -2.09 5.19
N MET A 428 -27.48 -0.78 5.49
CA MET A 428 -28.05 0.24 4.59
C MET A 428 -27.02 0.83 3.63
N THR A 429 -25.76 0.93 4.06
CA THR A 429 -24.68 1.55 3.25
C THR A 429 -23.63 0.55 2.81
N LEU A 430 -23.66 -0.66 3.37
CA LEU A 430 -22.73 -1.77 3.17
C LEU A 430 -21.30 -1.49 3.65
N ASN A 431 -21.06 -0.33 4.25
CA ASN A 431 -19.75 0.05 4.77
C ASN A 431 -19.42 -0.73 6.04
N TRP A 432 -18.16 -1.12 6.18
CA TRP A 432 -17.64 -1.77 7.38
C TRP A 432 -17.17 -0.72 8.39
N TRP A 433 -17.88 -0.60 9.49
CA TRP A 433 -17.57 0.30 10.59
C TRP A 433 -16.67 -0.35 11.63
N PHE A 434 -15.77 0.47 12.17
CA PHE A 434 -14.98 0.15 13.35
C PHE A 434 -15.43 1.02 14.52
N ALA A 435 -15.88 0.39 15.60
CA ALA A 435 -16.13 1.04 16.88
C ALA A 435 -15.22 0.47 17.96
N TYR A 436 -14.82 1.33 18.90
CA TYR A 436 -13.77 1.02 19.86
C TYR A 436 -14.11 1.45 21.29
N GLY A 437 -13.71 0.61 22.25
CA GLY A 437 -13.75 0.88 23.67
C GLY A 437 -15.14 0.77 24.31
N GLN A 438 -15.18 1.01 25.62
CA GLN A 438 -16.41 0.90 26.42
C GLN A 438 -17.51 1.84 25.94
N ASN A 439 -17.12 3.04 25.47
CA ASN A 439 -18.04 4.05 24.96
C ASN A 439 -18.47 3.80 23.51
N ARG A 440 -18.03 2.70 22.88
CA ARG A 440 -18.35 2.35 21.48
C ARG A 440 -18.06 3.49 20.52
N THR A 441 -16.94 4.17 20.74
CA THR A 441 -16.56 5.33 19.94
C THR A 441 -16.39 4.89 18.50
N LEU A 442 -17.19 5.46 17.59
CA LEU A 442 -17.04 5.25 16.16
C LEU A 442 -15.69 5.81 15.71
N VAL A 443 -14.79 4.93 15.30
CA VAL A 443 -13.44 5.30 14.86
C VAL A 443 -13.50 5.77 13.41
N GLY A 444 -14.19 4.99 12.57
CA GLY A 444 -14.26 5.20 11.13
C GLY A 444 -14.85 3.98 10.43
N TYR A 445 -14.70 3.93 9.11
CA TYR A 445 -15.21 2.84 8.30
C TYR A 445 -14.41 2.63 7.02
N TRP A 446 -14.46 1.40 6.51
CA TRP A 446 -14.03 1.05 5.16
C TRP A 446 -15.25 1.07 4.22
N PRO A 447 -15.24 1.90 3.17
CA PRO A 447 -16.33 1.91 2.20
C PRO A 447 -16.45 0.57 1.46
N SER A 448 -17.65 0.05 1.27
CA SER A 448 -17.87 -1.24 0.57
C SER A 448 -17.24 -1.31 -0.82
N LYS A 449 -17.18 -0.16 -1.51
CA LYS A 449 -16.65 0.02 -2.87
C LYS A 449 -15.17 -0.35 -3.04
N ILE A 450 -14.41 -0.49 -1.95
CA ILE A 450 -13.00 -0.89 -2.03
C ILE A 450 -12.82 -2.41 -1.98
N PHE A 451 -13.88 -3.17 -1.70
CA PHE A 451 -13.83 -4.63 -1.56
C PHE A 451 -14.56 -5.34 -2.70
N THR A 452 -14.20 -6.61 -2.91
CA THR A 452 -14.94 -7.56 -3.75
C THR A 452 -15.95 -8.32 -2.88
N GLY A 453 -15.66 -9.53 -2.40
CA GLY A 453 -16.54 -10.32 -1.52
C GLY A 453 -17.04 -9.61 -0.26
N LEU A 454 -16.18 -8.88 0.48
CA LEU A 454 -16.62 -8.10 1.65
C LEU A 454 -17.59 -6.95 1.31
N SER A 455 -17.81 -6.61 0.04
CA SER A 455 -18.89 -5.66 -0.30
C SER A 455 -20.27 -6.19 0.13
N ASP A 456 -20.42 -7.51 0.23
CA ASP A 456 -21.66 -8.17 0.64
C ASP A 456 -21.60 -8.73 2.08
N HIS A 457 -20.72 -9.70 2.35
CA HIS A 457 -20.61 -10.33 3.66
C HIS A 457 -19.21 -10.92 3.87
N ALA A 458 -18.90 -11.31 5.10
CA ALA A 458 -17.72 -12.12 5.41
C ALA A 458 -18.09 -13.61 5.38
N SER A 459 -17.20 -14.44 4.86
CA SER A 459 -17.34 -15.90 4.83
C SER A 459 -16.75 -16.57 6.07
N ARG A 460 -15.88 -15.87 6.80
CA ARG A 460 -15.21 -16.36 8.01
C ARG A 460 -14.83 -15.21 8.93
N LEU A 461 -14.83 -15.48 10.23
CA LEU A 461 -14.20 -14.65 11.25
C LEU A 461 -13.06 -15.43 11.90
N ASP A 462 -11.92 -14.78 12.11
CA ASP A 462 -10.78 -15.33 12.85
C ASP A 462 -10.53 -14.51 14.12
N PHE A 463 -10.19 -15.17 15.23
CA PHE A 463 -9.87 -14.53 16.51
C PHE A 463 -8.63 -15.19 17.11
N GLY A 464 -7.62 -14.39 17.51
CA GLY A 464 -6.46 -14.91 18.23
C GLY A 464 -5.15 -14.25 17.86
N GLY A 465 -4.06 -15.01 18.01
CA GLY A 465 -2.69 -14.53 17.86
C GLY A 465 -2.02 -14.94 16.55
N THR A 466 -1.21 -14.03 16.00
CA THR A 466 -0.24 -14.33 14.94
C THR A 466 1.13 -13.77 15.30
N VAL A 467 2.17 -14.51 14.96
CA VAL A 467 3.57 -14.10 15.12
C VAL A 467 4.33 -14.39 13.84
N GLY A 468 5.44 -13.68 13.64
CA GLY A 468 6.34 -14.01 12.55
C GLY A 468 7.74 -13.43 12.71
N ASN A 469 8.66 -13.99 11.95
CA ASN A 469 10.02 -13.51 11.79
C ASN A 469 10.38 -13.46 10.29
N LEU A 470 10.99 -12.35 9.87
CA LEU A 470 11.34 -12.08 8.48
C LEU A 470 12.66 -12.70 8.03
N GLN A 471 13.56 -13.05 8.96
CA GLN A 471 14.95 -13.37 8.62
C GLN A 471 15.46 -14.68 9.25
N SER A 472 14.66 -15.33 10.08
CA SER A 472 15.07 -16.51 10.84
C SER A 472 13.86 -17.37 11.21
N ASP A 473 14.13 -18.63 11.52
CA ASP A 473 13.17 -19.58 12.10
C ASP A 473 12.94 -19.38 13.61
N ASP A 474 13.67 -18.46 14.25
CA ASP A 474 13.47 -18.13 15.66
C ASP A 474 12.20 -17.29 15.86
N MET A 475 11.16 -17.90 16.40
CA MET A 475 9.84 -17.30 16.48
C MET A 475 9.65 -16.53 17.79
N PRO A 476 9.05 -15.31 17.76
CA PRO A 476 8.91 -14.47 18.94
C PRO A 476 7.79 -14.93 19.88
N PRO A 477 7.76 -14.46 21.14
CA PRO A 477 6.63 -14.73 22.03
C PRO A 477 5.29 -14.23 21.47
N MET A 478 4.23 -15.02 21.68
CA MET A 478 2.86 -14.69 21.29
C MET A 478 2.02 -14.25 22.50
N GLY A 479 1.21 -13.21 22.33
CA GLY A 479 0.32 -12.73 23.37
C GLY A 479 1.12 -12.17 24.56
N SER A 480 1.07 -12.86 25.71
CA SER A 480 1.86 -12.51 26.89
C SER A 480 3.25 -13.14 26.91
N GLY A 481 3.56 -14.04 25.98
CA GLY A 481 4.75 -14.91 26.05
C GLY A 481 4.55 -16.16 26.93
N HIS A 482 3.35 -16.38 27.45
CA HIS A 482 3.01 -17.49 28.33
C HIS A 482 1.96 -18.41 27.72
N LEU A 483 2.00 -19.69 28.09
CA LEU A 483 1.10 -20.71 27.56
C LEU A 483 -0.31 -20.57 28.16
N PRO A 484 -1.37 -20.93 27.42
CA PRO A 484 -2.78 -20.88 27.85
C PRO A 484 -3.04 -21.55 29.21
N LYS A 485 -2.34 -22.65 29.50
CA LYS A 485 -2.45 -23.41 30.76
C LYS A 485 -2.19 -22.58 32.02
N GLU A 486 -1.50 -21.44 31.90
CA GLU A 486 -1.26 -20.54 33.03
C GLU A 486 -2.49 -19.71 33.43
N GLY A 487 -3.46 -19.57 32.52
CA GLY A 487 -4.77 -18.99 32.79
C GLY A 487 -4.78 -17.49 33.09
N LEU A 488 -5.86 -17.05 33.75
CA LEU A 488 -6.17 -15.64 33.99
C LEU A 488 -5.04 -14.91 34.73
N GLY A 489 -4.71 -13.71 34.25
CA GLY A 489 -3.64 -12.89 34.84
C GLY A 489 -2.26 -13.12 34.21
N LYS A 490 -2.09 -14.22 33.47
CA LYS A 490 -0.81 -14.67 32.94
C LYS A 490 -0.85 -14.91 31.43
N ALA A 491 -1.82 -15.67 30.96
CA ALA A 491 -2.03 -15.95 29.54
C ALA A 491 -2.89 -14.86 28.88
N CYS A 492 -2.59 -14.57 27.61
CA CYS A 492 -3.41 -13.69 26.80
C CYS A 492 -4.75 -14.37 26.47
N HIS A 493 -5.81 -13.58 26.31
CA HIS A 493 -7.15 -14.10 26.09
C HIS A 493 -8.03 -13.18 25.26
N PHE A 494 -9.05 -13.80 24.66
CA PHE A 494 -10.25 -13.16 24.14
C PHE A 494 -11.42 -13.52 25.05
N ILE A 495 -12.31 -12.56 25.33
CA ILE A 495 -13.55 -12.75 26.11
C ILE A 495 -14.71 -12.11 25.34
N GLN A 496 -15.93 -12.63 25.51
CA GLN A 496 -17.15 -12.13 24.85
C GLN A 496 -17.00 -12.09 23.34
N VAL A 497 -16.49 -13.19 22.79
CA VAL A 497 -16.30 -13.38 21.35
C VAL A 497 -17.66 -13.53 20.70
N ARG A 498 -17.97 -12.60 19.80
CA ARG A 498 -19.29 -12.46 19.16
C ARG A 498 -19.17 -12.27 17.66
N HIS A 499 -20.18 -12.73 16.94
CA HIS A 499 -20.39 -12.41 15.53
C HIS A 499 -21.66 -11.56 15.35
N LEU A 500 -21.74 -10.84 14.24
CA LEU A 500 -22.97 -10.15 13.84
C LEU A 500 -23.72 -11.01 12.82
N ASN A 501 -24.98 -11.33 13.13
CA ASN A 501 -25.86 -12.12 12.25
C ASN A 501 -26.57 -11.26 11.20
N SER A 502 -27.38 -11.89 10.34
CA SER A 502 -28.17 -11.23 9.29
C SER A 502 -29.25 -10.29 9.82
N ASP A 503 -29.72 -10.53 11.03
CA ASP A 503 -30.72 -9.69 11.71
C ASP A 503 -30.09 -8.46 12.37
N ASN A 504 -28.80 -8.22 12.14
CA ASN A 504 -28.02 -7.10 12.67
C ASN A 504 -27.95 -7.12 14.22
N GLN A 505 -27.83 -8.33 14.79
CA GLN A 505 -27.68 -8.58 16.22
C GLN A 505 -26.33 -9.23 16.52
N PHE A 506 -25.65 -8.78 17.58
CA PHE A 506 -24.44 -9.44 18.05
C PHE A 506 -24.78 -10.69 18.85
N ILE A 507 -24.34 -11.84 18.35
CA ILE A 507 -24.57 -13.16 18.95
C ILE A 507 -23.24 -13.74 19.43
N ASP A 508 -23.27 -14.28 20.65
CA ASP A 508 -22.15 -15.01 21.25
C ASP A 508 -21.77 -16.24 20.43
N LEU A 509 -20.48 -16.38 20.12
CA LEU A 509 -19.95 -17.57 19.47
C LEU A 509 -19.73 -18.67 20.51
N SER A 510 -20.26 -19.85 20.23
CA SER A 510 -20.17 -21.03 21.08
C SER A 510 -18.97 -21.90 20.63
N ALA A 511 -18.58 -22.90 21.44
CA ALA A 511 -17.53 -23.85 21.09
C ALA A 511 -17.87 -24.69 19.84
N ASP A 512 -19.16 -24.89 19.55
CA ASP A 512 -19.64 -25.59 18.36
C ASP A 512 -19.58 -24.69 17.10
N ASP A 513 -19.48 -23.37 17.28
CA ASP A 513 -19.45 -22.37 16.20
C ASP A 513 -18.02 -21.98 15.79
N VAL A 514 -17.00 -22.63 16.34
CA VAL A 514 -15.60 -22.32 16.05
C VAL A 514 -14.74 -23.58 15.95
N SER A 515 -13.64 -23.46 15.21
CA SER A 515 -12.64 -24.52 15.07
C SER A 515 -11.23 -23.96 15.33
N PRO A 516 -10.39 -24.69 16.08
CA PRO A 516 -9.03 -24.23 16.37
C PRO A 516 -8.14 -24.36 15.13
N LYS A 517 -7.23 -23.40 14.94
CA LYS A 517 -6.11 -23.48 14.00
C LYS A 517 -4.82 -23.13 14.74
N LEU A 518 -3.95 -24.13 14.86
CA LEU A 518 -2.62 -24.04 15.45
C LEU A 518 -1.59 -24.50 14.42
N THR A 519 -0.58 -23.69 14.13
CA THR A 519 0.42 -23.99 13.09
C THR A 519 1.82 -24.29 13.66
N SER A 520 1.93 -24.58 14.96
CA SER A 520 3.17 -24.90 15.67
C SER A 520 2.97 -26.03 16.65
N SER A 521 4.08 -26.59 17.14
CA SER A 521 4.07 -27.46 18.32
C SER A 521 3.52 -26.72 19.54
N THR A 522 2.82 -27.45 20.41
CA THR A 522 2.14 -26.93 21.63
C THR A 522 3.10 -26.42 22.70
N CYS A 523 4.38 -26.77 22.61
CA CYS A 523 5.43 -26.23 23.48
C CYS A 523 5.89 -24.82 23.07
N CYS A 524 5.75 -24.43 21.80
CA CYS A 524 6.05 -23.05 21.34
C CYS A 524 4.85 -22.12 21.52
N TYR A 525 3.71 -22.53 20.97
CA TYR A 525 2.44 -21.81 21.06
C TYR A 525 1.32 -22.81 21.22
N ASP A 526 0.30 -22.41 21.98
CA ASP A 526 -0.83 -23.26 22.25
C ASP A 526 -2.12 -22.44 22.27
N LEU A 527 -3.24 -23.14 22.12
CA LEU A 527 -4.57 -22.58 22.12
C LEU A 527 -5.40 -23.34 23.15
N GLY A 528 -5.85 -22.63 24.18
CA GLY A 528 -6.67 -23.20 25.23
C GLY A 528 -8.06 -23.61 24.73
N PRO A 529 -8.77 -24.46 25.48
CA PRO A 529 -10.15 -24.81 25.17
C PRO A 529 -11.03 -23.56 25.14
N TYR A 530 -12.04 -23.59 24.29
CA TYR A 530 -13.05 -22.55 24.22
C TYR A 530 -14.02 -22.72 25.39
N ASP A 531 -13.99 -21.78 26.34
CA ASP A 531 -14.76 -21.84 27.58
C ASP A 531 -16.06 -21.04 27.45
N GLN A 532 -17.16 -21.72 27.73
CA GLN A 532 -18.52 -21.17 27.77
C GLN A 532 -19.04 -21.01 29.20
N SER A 533 -18.31 -21.54 30.19
CA SER A 533 -18.78 -21.66 31.56
C SER A 533 -18.60 -20.35 32.33
N GLY A 534 -19.69 -19.59 32.48
CA GLY A 534 -19.79 -18.51 33.47
C GLY A 534 -20.61 -17.32 33.02
N THR A 535 -21.39 -16.74 33.94
CA THR A 535 -22.20 -15.54 33.69
C THR A 535 -21.38 -14.27 33.41
N ASN A 536 -20.09 -14.28 33.75
CA ASN A 536 -19.19 -13.12 33.66
C ASN A 536 -18.04 -13.29 32.64
N TYR A 537 -17.83 -14.51 32.10
CA TYR A 537 -16.72 -14.90 31.21
C TYR A 537 -17.14 -15.87 30.10
N ALA A 538 -18.44 -15.91 29.75
CA ALA A 538 -18.89 -16.74 28.64
C ALA A 538 -18.17 -16.36 27.34
N ASN A 539 -17.85 -17.38 26.54
CA ASN A 539 -17.30 -17.25 25.19
C ASN A 539 -15.90 -16.65 25.20
N MET A 540 -14.98 -17.38 25.83
CA MET A 540 -13.59 -16.97 25.99
C MET A 540 -12.61 -18.08 25.66
N PHE A 541 -11.36 -17.71 25.36
CA PHE A 541 -10.26 -18.65 25.24
C PHE A 541 -8.93 -17.97 25.54
N TYR A 542 -7.95 -18.77 25.96
CA TYR A 542 -6.57 -18.35 26.16
C TYR A 542 -5.70 -18.77 24.97
N PHE A 543 -4.70 -17.97 24.65
CA PHE A 543 -3.73 -18.28 23.58
C PHE A 543 -2.37 -17.67 23.93
N GLY A 544 -1.31 -18.22 23.36
CA GLY A 544 0.04 -17.64 23.47
C GLY A 544 1.13 -18.68 23.62
N GLY A 545 2.31 -18.21 23.98
CA GLY A 545 3.47 -19.05 24.25
C GLY A 545 4.78 -18.29 24.11
N PRO A 546 5.89 -18.86 24.60
CA PRO A 546 7.19 -18.18 24.69
C PRO A 546 7.87 -17.98 23.33
N GLY A 547 7.46 -18.71 22.29
CA GLY A 547 8.22 -18.79 21.05
C GLY A 547 9.44 -19.71 21.18
N GLY A 548 10.39 -19.57 20.26
CA GLY A 548 11.59 -20.39 20.16
C GLY A 548 11.85 -20.94 18.75
N SER A 549 12.84 -21.82 18.63
CA SER A 549 13.20 -22.48 17.37
C SER A 549 12.09 -23.39 16.83
N GLN A 550 12.17 -23.80 15.56
CA GLN A 550 11.20 -24.72 14.92
C GLN A 550 10.81 -25.94 15.79
N ASN A 551 11.71 -26.39 16.67
CA ASN A 551 11.53 -27.47 17.63
C ASN A 551 11.59 -26.96 19.07
N CYS A 552 10.69 -26.09 19.52
CA CYS A 552 10.26 -26.35 20.90
C CYS A 552 9.84 -27.85 20.97
#